data_AF-A0A433C064-F1
#
_entry.id   AF-A0A433C064-F1
#
_cell.length_a   1.000
_cell.length_b   1.000
_cell.length_c   1.000
_cell.angle_alpha   90.00
_cell.angle_beta   90.00
_cell.angle_gamma   90.00
#
_symmetry.space_group_name_H-M   'P 1'
#
loop_
_entity.id
_entity.type
_entity.pdbx_description
1 polymer ?
#
loop_
_entity_poly.entity_id
_entity_poly.type
_entity_poly.pdbx_seq_one_letter_code
_entity_poly.pdbx_strand_id
1 'polypeptide(L)'
;ECDADPAFKWLLAQARPEDLVEFTSVAGLPARAVRTPWLDKYLRLEPKLKAVAHPKPRCTLAFDCLARCGLRDGDASVGQFCIDRALGHALQGNPLKGLFFRGAGLLPFGPHIRPVQDLMRWMLGALRPADLAAELAT
;
A
#
# COMPACT_ATOMS: atom_id res chain seq x y z
N GLU A 1 0.91 -12.09 13.99
CA GLU A 1 2.33 -11.69 14.13
C GLU A 1 2.59 -10.31 13.54
N CYS A 2 2.11 -9.99 12.32
CA CYS A 2 2.10 -8.60 11.85
C CYS A 2 1.27 -7.73 12.82
N ASP A 3 1.80 -6.58 13.20
CA ASP A 3 1.27 -5.64 14.21
C ASP A 3 0.36 -4.54 13.61
N ALA A 4 0.25 -4.46 12.29
CA ALA A 4 -0.70 -3.59 11.63
C ALA A 4 -2.15 -3.86 12.09
N ASP A 5 -2.95 -2.81 12.10
CA ASP A 5 -4.37 -2.87 12.46
C ASP A 5 -5.10 -3.96 11.65
N PRO A 6 -6.07 -4.69 12.24
CA PRO A 6 -6.85 -5.68 11.50
C PRO A 6 -7.47 -5.15 10.20
N ALA A 7 -7.95 -3.90 10.18
CA ALA A 7 -8.53 -3.29 8.98
C ALA A 7 -7.52 -3.15 7.84
N PHE A 8 -6.23 -2.90 8.13
CA PHE A 8 -5.17 -2.90 7.12
C PHE A 8 -5.08 -4.27 6.43
N LYS A 9 -5.05 -5.34 7.23
CA LYS A 9 -4.92 -6.71 6.75
C LYS A 9 -6.14 -7.12 5.92
N TRP A 10 -7.34 -6.83 6.42
CA TRP A 10 -8.59 -7.14 5.74
C TRP A 10 -8.72 -6.41 4.40
N LEU A 11 -8.36 -5.13 4.36
CA LEU A 11 -8.38 -4.34 3.12
C LEU A 11 -7.46 -4.94 2.06
N LEU A 12 -6.24 -5.33 2.44
CA LEU A 12 -5.29 -5.97 1.51
C LEU A 12 -5.74 -7.37 1.07
N ALA A 13 -6.27 -8.17 2.00
CA ALA A 13 -6.67 -9.55 1.76
C ALA A 13 -7.89 -9.69 0.86
N GLN A 14 -8.83 -8.73 0.95
CA GLN A 14 -10.07 -8.73 0.18
C GLN A 14 -9.96 -7.99 -1.15
N ALA A 15 -8.84 -7.29 -1.42
CA ALA A 15 -8.66 -6.51 -2.63
C ALA A 15 -8.64 -7.42 -3.88
N ARG A 16 -9.53 -7.15 -4.83
CA ARG A 16 -9.60 -7.85 -6.11
C ARG A 16 -8.71 -7.15 -7.15
N PRO A 17 -8.41 -7.79 -8.30
CA PRO A 17 -7.59 -7.16 -9.35
C PRO A 17 -8.09 -5.78 -9.79
N GLU A 18 -9.40 -5.59 -9.89
CA GLU A 18 -10.04 -4.31 -10.26
C GLU A 18 -9.91 -3.22 -9.19
N ASP A 19 -9.61 -3.60 -7.96
CA ASP A 19 -9.39 -2.68 -6.86
C ASP A 19 -7.93 -2.20 -6.82
N LEU A 20 -7.06 -2.65 -7.74
CA LEU A 20 -5.66 -2.23 -7.79
C LEU A 20 -5.43 -1.12 -8.79
N VAL A 21 -4.67 -0.11 -8.37
CA VAL A 21 -4.25 0.98 -9.24
C VAL A 21 -2.74 1.12 -9.21
N GLU A 22 -2.19 1.34 -10.40
CA GLU A 22 -0.78 1.68 -10.59
C GLU A 22 -0.62 3.18 -10.80
N PHE A 23 0.40 3.76 -10.19
CA PHE A 23 0.70 5.19 -10.27
C PHE A 23 2.18 5.46 -9.98
N THR A 24 2.63 6.68 -10.26
CA THR A 24 4.01 7.09 -9.93
C THR A 24 4.06 7.58 -8.48
N SER A 25 4.86 6.92 -7.64
CA SER A 25 5.04 7.31 -6.24
C SER A 25 5.80 8.64 -6.09
N VAL A 26 5.81 9.19 -4.88
CA VAL A 26 6.63 10.35 -4.54
C VAL A 26 8.13 10.12 -4.72
N ALA A 27 8.60 8.87 -4.71
CA ALA A 27 10.00 8.52 -4.98
C ALA A 27 10.34 8.47 -6.49
N GLY A 28 9.35 8.65 -7.36
CA GLY A 28 9.52 8.48 -8.82
C GLY A 28 9.49 7.04 -9.30
N LEU A 29 9.14 6.09 -8.43
CA LEU A 29 9.06 4.67 -8.75
C LEU A 29 7.60 4.27 -9.05
N PRO A 30 7.36 3.30 -9.96
CA PRO A 30 6.04 2.74 -10.16
C PRO A 30 5.57 2.05 -8.88
N ALA A 31 4.33 2.30 -8.50
CA ALA A 31 3.75 1.74 -7.30
C ALA A 31 2.34 1.20 -7.57
N ARG A 32 1.95 0.19 -6.80
CA ARG A 32 0.64 -0.46 -6.91
C ARG A 32 -0.03 -0.52 -5.54
N ALA A 33 -1.25 -0.01 -5.46
CA ALA A 33 -1.99 0.07 -4.22
C ALA A 33 -3.47 -0.25 -4.43
N VAL A 34 -4.14 -0.61 -3.33
CA VAL A 34 -5.59 -0.78 -3.30
C VAL A 34 -6.27 0.58 -3.39
N ARG A 35 -7.32 0.69 -4.21
CA ARG A 35 -8.16 1.87 -4.36
C ARG A 35 -8.90 2.14 -3.06
N THR A 36 -8.54 3.23 -2.41
CA THR A 36 -9.21 3.76 -1.21
C THR A 36 -9.76 5.15 -1.51
N PRO A 37 -10.69 5.67 -0.69
CA PRO A 37 -11.16 7.04 -0.82
C PRO A 37 -10.02 8.07 -0.81
N TRP A 38 -8.95 7.80 -0.05
CA TRP A 38 -7.74 8.63 -0.06
C TRP A 38 -7.01 8.58 -1.40
N LEU A 39 -6.75 7.38 -1.94
CA LEU A 39 -6.00 7.21 -3.18
C LEU A 39 -6.77 7.82 -4.37
N ASP A 40 -8.06 7.54 -4.48
CA ASP A 40 -8.92 8.14 -5.51
C ASP A 40 -8.90 9.68 -5.44
N LYS A 41 -8.97 10.23 -4.22
CA LYS A 41 -8.86 11.68 -4.01
C LYS A 41 -7.50 12.21 -4.42
N TYR A 42 -6.41 11.53 -4.06
CA TYR A 42 -5.05 11.93 -4.42
C TYR A 42 -4.87 11.95 -5.93
N LEU A 43 -5.20 10.86 -6.63
CA LEU A 43 -5.03 10.75 -8.08
C LEU A 43 -5.79 11.85 -8.83
N ARG A 44 -7.01 12.18 -8.40
CA ARG A 44 -7.77 13.30 -8.96
C ARG A 44 -7.10 14.67 -8.74
N LEU A 45 -6.39 14.85 -7.62
CA LEU A 45 -5.74 16.11 -7.26
C LEU A 45 -4.28 16.19 -7.73
N GLU A 46 -3.66 15.07 -8.10
CA GLU A 46 -2.24 14.99 -8.45
C GLU A 46 -1.82 16.02 -9.50
N PRO A 47 -2.54 16.25 -10.62
CA PRO A 47 -2.13 17.24 -11.61
C PRO A 47 -2.06 18.66 -11.03
N LYS A 48 -3.00 19.02 -10.14
CA LYS A 48 -3.02 20.33 -9.47
C LYS A 48 -1.89 20.47 -8.47
N LEU A 49 -1.57 19.39 -7.75
CA LEU A 49 -0.46 19.37 -6.80
C LEU A 49 0.88 19.49 -7.52
N LYS A 50 1.05 18.80 -8.66
CA LYS A 50 2.23 18.90 -9.53
C LYS A 50 2.42 20.31 -10.10
N ALA A 51 1.34 20.98 -10.49
CA ALA A 51 1.40 22.34 -11.03
C ALA A 51 1.93 23.40 -10.04
N VAL A 52 1.86 23.14 -8.73
CA VAL A 52 2.34 24.04 -7.68
C VAL A 52 3.53 23.45 -6.91
N ALA A 53 4.15 22.38 -7.42
CA ALA A 53 5.29 21.74 -6.80
C ALA A 53 6.47 22.71 -6.72
N HIS A 54 7.09 22.77 -5.53
CA HIS A 54 8.27 23.59 -5.27
C HIS A 54 9.05 23.00 -4.10
N PRO A 55 10.37 23.18 -4.06
CA PRO A 55 11.20 22.70 -2.97
C PRO A 55 10.71 23.26 -1.62
N LYS A 56 10.67 22.39 -0.61
CA LYS A 56 10.33 22.78 0.77
C LYS A 56 11.62 23.00 1.54
N PRO A 57 11.70 24.03 2.41
CA PRO A 57 12.89 24.27 3.23
C PRO A 57 13.13 23.15 4.26
N ARG A 58 12.07 22.40 4.62
CA ARG A 58 12.14 21.23 5.49
C ARG A 58 11.07 20.21 5.11
N CYS A 59 11.35 18.92 5.34
CA CYS A 59 10.37 17.86 5.19
C CYS A 59 9.17 18.07 6.14
N THR A 60 7.98 17.62 5.72
CA THR A 60 6.73 17.68 6.53
C THR A 60 6.88 17.00 7.89
N LEU A 61 7.72 15.97 7.99
CA LEU A 61 7.94 15.22 9.23
C LEU A 61 9.19 15.65 9.99
N ALA A 62 9.88 16.71 9.56
CA ALA A 62 11.14 17.17 10.14
C ALA A 62 12.31 16.17 10.07
N PHE A 63 12.17 15.07 9.33
CA PHE A 63 13.25 14.16 8.94
C PHE A 63 13.06 13.66 7.51
N ASP A 64 14.15 13.24 6.88
CA ASP A 64 14.17 12.79 5.49
C ASP A 64 14.04 11.27 5.39
N CYS A 65 12.80 10.78 5.30
CA CYS A 65 12.51 9.34 5.13
C CYS A 65 12.97 8.76 3.77
N LEU A 66 13.17 9.61 2.75
CA LEU A 66 13.56 9.21 1.41
C LEU A 66 14.76 10.04 0.93
N ALA A 67 15.65 9.39 0.17
CA ALA A 67 16.74 10.06 -0.52
C ALA A 67 16.20 11.05 -1.59
N ARG A 68 15.20 10.64 -2.38
CA ARG A 68 14.48 11.48 -3.35
C ARG A 68 12.99 11.49 -3.04
N CYS A 69 12.39 12.68 -2.97
CA CYS A 69 11.00 12.87 -2.60
C CYS A 69 10.38 14.04 -3.39
N GLY A 70 9.45 13.75 -4.30
CA GLY A 70 8.79 14.76 -5.14
C GLY A 70 8.11 15.89 -4.37
N LEU A 71 7.54 15.59 -3.19
CA LEU A 71 6.89 16.62 -2.37
C LEU A 71 7.90 17.54 -1.67
N ARG A 72 9.01 16.99 -1.14
CA ARG A 72 10.04 17.76 -0.44
C ARG A 72 10.91 18.52 -1.45
N ASP A 73 11.33 17.83 -2.49
CA ASP A 73 12.29 18.33 -3.48
C ASP A 73 11.60 19.21 -4.54
N GLY A 74 10.26 19.22 -4.60
CA GLY A 74 9.51 20.01 -5.56
C GLY A 74 9.51 19.46 -6.98
N ASP A 75 9.80 18.17 -7.15
CA ASP A 75 9.84 17.53 -8.47
C ASP A 75 8.42 17.23 -9.00
N ALA A 76 7.94 18.12 -9.87
CA ALA A 76 6.62 18.02 -10.49
C ALA A 76 6.44 16.78 -11.40
N SER A 77 7.50 16.07 -11.78
CA SER A 77 7.38 14.88 -12.63
C SER A 77 6.88 13.64 -11.86
N VAL A 78 7.03 13.62 -10.53
CA VAL A 78 6.69 12.46 -9.68
C VAL A 78 5.61 12.82 -8.66
N GLY A 79 5.17 11.82 -7.88
CA GLY A 79 4.02 11.98 -6.98
C GLY A 79 4.20 13.09 -5.93
N GLN A 80 3.10 13.75 -5.55
CA GLN A 80 3.09 14.93 -4.68
C GLN A 80 2.34 14.66 -3.36
N PHE A 81 2.87 13.74 -2.54
CA PHE A 81 2.30 13.37 -1.24
C PHE A 81 3.39 12.93 -0.25
N CYS A 82 3.11 13.03 1.06
CA CYS A 82 4.01 12.49 2.07
C CYS A 82 3.73 10.99 2.25
N ILE A 83 4.64 10.13 1.77
CA ILE A 83 4.46 8.68 1.82
C ILE A 83 4.45 8.15 3.25
N ASP A 84 5.32 8.65 4.12
CA ASP A 84 5.42 8.21 5.51
C ASP A 84 4.10 8.46 6.28
N ARG A 85 3.51 9.65 6.15
CA ARG A 85 2.20 9.94 6.76
C ARG A 85 1.10 9.02 6.22
N ALA A 86 1.10 8.73 4.92
CA ALA A 86 0.11 7.85 4.31
C ALA A 86 0.30 6.39 4.77
N LEU A 87 1.54 5.93 4.94
CA LEU A 87 1.88 4.61 5.48
C LEU A 87 1.51 4.51 6.97
N GLY A 88 1.78 5.54 7.77
CA GLY A 88 1.39 5.58 9.18
C GLY A 88 -0.12 5.48 9.37
N HIS A 89 -0.90 6.18 8.54
CA HIS A 89 -2.36 6.03 8.55
C HIS A 89 -2.83 4.66 8.06
N ALA A 90 -2.14 4.05 7.10
CA ALA A 90 -2.44 2.69 6.66
C ALA A 90 -2.16 1.69 7.80
N LEU A 91 -1.03 1.80 8.49
CA LEU A 91 -0.68 0.96 9.65
C LEU A 91 -1.78 0.99 10.74
N GLN A 92 -2.40 2.16 10.92
CA GLN A 92 -3.55 2.38 11.82
C GLN A 92 -4.90 1.95 11.23
N GLY A 93 -4.93 1.29 10.07
CA GLY A 93 -6.16 0.78 9.45
C GLY A 93 -7.09 1.86 8.89
N ASN A 94 -6.60 3.07 8.58
CA ASN A 94 -7.45 4.20 8.17
C ASN A 94 -7.54 4.36 6.63
N PRO A 95 -8.59 3.86 5.96
CA PRO A 95 -8.74 3.97 4.49
C PRO A 95 -9.00 5.40 4.00
N LEU A 96 -9.44 6.31 4.87
CA LEU A 96 -9.72 7.70 4.49
C LEU A 96 -8.45 8.56 4.42
N LYS A 97 -7.34 8.08 4.99
CA LYS A 97 -6.06 8.82 5.06
C LYS A 97 -4.85 8.01 4.60
N GLY A 98 -4.97 6.68 4.56
CA GLY A 98 -3.86 5.76 4.32
C GLY A 98 -3.68 5.35 2.86
N LEU A 99 -2.46 4.95 2.55
CA LEU A 99 -2.07 4.34 1.29
C LEU A 99 -1.66 2.88 1.52
N PHE A 100 -2.32 1.95 0.84
CA PHE A 100 -2.22 0.51 1.09
C PHE A 100 -1.59 -0.19 -0.11
N PHE A 101 -0.27 -0.36 -0.09
CA PHE A 101 0.44 -1.04 -1.19
C PHE A 101 0.10 -2.53 -1.23
N ARG A 102 -0.08 -3.06 -2.44
CA ARG A 102 -0.38 -4.48 -2.68
C ARG A 102 0.18 -4.93 -4.04
N GLY A 103 0.77 -6.12 -4.08
CA GLY A 103 1.17 -6.78 -5.33
C GLY A 103 -0.04 -7.23 -6.17
N ALA A 104 0.16 -7.49 -7.46
CA ALA A 104 -0.92 -7.97 -8.36
C ALA A 104 -1.26 -9.45 -8.18
N GLY A 105 -0.36 -10.22 -7.55
CA GLY A 105 -0.52 -11.67 -7.38
C GLY A 105 -1.67 -12.03 -6.45
N LEU A 106 -2.20 -13.24 -6.65
CA LEU A 106 -3.10 -13.88 -5.70
C LEU A 106 -2.38 -14.13 -4.38
N LEU A 107 -3.10 -14.00 -3.27
CA LEU A 107 -2.58 -14.35 -1.96
C LEU A 107 -2.61 -15.87 -1.79
N PRO A 108 -1.61 -16.45 -1.10
CA PRO A 108 -1.47 -17.90 -0.95
C PRO A 108 -2.68 -18.56 -0.26
N PHE A 109 -3.38 -17.79 0.57
CA PHE A 109 -4.53 -18.23 1.35
C PHE A 109 -5.77 -17.38 1.04
N GLY A 110 -5.87 -16.81 -0.17
CA GLY A 110 -7.00 -15.96 -0.55
C GLY A 110 -7.24 -14.82 0.47
N PRO A 111 -8.48 -14.62 0.95
CA PRO A 111 -8.79 -13.57 1.93
C PRO A 111 -8.42 -13.93 3.38
N HIS A 112 -7.92 -15.14 3.64
CA HIS A 112 -7.71 -15.62 5.00
C HIS A 112 -6.40 -15.09 5.60
N ILE A 113 -6.50 -14.43 6.75
CA ILE A 113 -5.34 -14.03 7.55
C ILE A 113 -4.84 -15.24 8.34
N ARG A 114 -3.58 -15.64 8.13
CA ARG A 114 -2.99 -16.85 8.72
C ARG A 114 -1.72 -16.56 9.53
N PRO A 115 -1.36 -17.43 10.48
CA PRO A 115 -0.08 -17.37 11.16
C PRO A 115 1.09 -17.45 10.19
N VAL A 116 2.23 -16.86 10.57
CA VAL A 116 3.48 -16.93 9.80
C VAL A 116 3.93 -18.37 9.59
N GLN A 117 3.68 -19.25 10.56
CA GLN A 117 3.99 -20.67 10.44
C GLN A 117 3.34 -21.33 9.21
N ASP A 118 2.07 -21.02 8.95
CA ASP A 118 1.35 -21.55 7.79
C ASP A 118 1.96 -21.01 6.49
N LEU A 119 2.27 -19.71 6.46
CA LEU A 119 2.93 -19.07 5.30
C LEU A 119 4.28 -19.73 5.01
N MET A 120 5.11 -19.97 6.01
CA MET A 120 6.43 -20.59 5.84
C MET A 120 6.34 -22.02 5.32
N ARG A 121 5.37 -22.81 5.81
CA ARG A 121 5.10 -24.17 5.32
C ARG A 121 4.66 -24.17 3.86
N TRP A 122 3.82 -23.21 3.46
CA TRP A 122 3.41 -23.05 2.07
C TRP A 122 4.59 -22.61 1.17
N MET A 123 5.38 -21.62 1.57
CA MET A 123 6.48 -21.10 0.75
C MET A 123 7.61 -22.12 0.55
N LEU A 124 7.93 -22.92 1.58
CA LEU A 124 9.06 -23.87 1.55
C LEU A 124 8.67 -25.28 1.09
N GLY A 125 7.40 -25.67 1.22
CA GLY A 125 6.96 -27.04 0.95
C GLY A 125 5.65 -27.16 0.18
N ALA A 126 5.05 -26.05 -0.26
CA ALA A 126 3.72 -26.00 -0.87
C ALA A 126 2.61 -26.64 -0.01
N LEU A 127 2.83 -26.76 1.30
CA LEU A 127 1.90 -27.35 2.25
C LEU A 127 0.84 -26.32 2.64
N ARG A 128 -0.43 -26.59 2.31
CA ARG A 128 -1.56 -25.76 2.74
C ARG A 128 -2.12 -26.23 4.08
N PRO A 129 -2.67 -25.32 4.90
CA PRO A 129 -3.49 -25.70 6.04
C PRO A 129 -4.65 -26.61 5.61
N ALA A 130 -4.96 -27.63 6.43
CA ALA A 130 -5.95 -28.66 6.10
C ALA A 130 -7.36 -28.06 5.89
N ASP A 131 -7.70 -27.01 6.63
CA ASP A 131 -8.97 -26.29 6.53
C ASP A 131 -9.13 -25.59 5.16
N LEU A 132 -8.04 -25.08 4.57
CA LEU A 132 -8.07 -24.43 3.25
C LEU A 132 -7.90 -25.40 2.08
N ALA A 133 -7.32 -26.59 2.31
CA ALA A 133 -7.21 -27.61 1.28
C ALA A 133 -8.58 -28.22 0.93
N ALA A 134 -9.49 -28.30 1.90
CA ALA A 134 -10.84 -28.81 1.72
C ALA A 134 -11.73 -27.87 0.86
N GLU A 135 -11.56 -26.55 0.98
CA GLU A 135 -12.38 -25.56 0.26
C GLU A 135 -12.14 -25.54 -1.26
N LEU A 136 -10.98 -26.01 -1.74
CA LEU A 136 -10.69 -26.13 -3.18
C LEU A 136 -11.24 -27.41 -3.82
N ALA A 137 -11.63 -28.40 -3.02
CA ALA A 137 -12.15 -29.69 -3.48
C ALA A 137 -13.68 -29.72 -3.63
N THR A 138 -14.34 -28.63 -3.23
CA THR A 138 -15.78 -28.33 -3.36
C THR A 138 -16.01 -27.27 -4.42
#